data_AF-A0A6M0BLG8-F1
#
_entry.id   AF-A0A6M0BLG8-F1
#
_cell.length_a   1.000
_cell.length_b   1.000
_cell.length_c   1.000
_cell.angle_alpha   90.00
_cell.angle_beta   90.00
_cell.angle_gamma   90.00
#
_symmetry.space_group_name_H-M   'P 1'
#
loop_
_entity.id
_entity.type
_entity.pdbx_description
1 polymer ?
#
loop_
_entity_poly.entity_id
_entity_poly.type
_entity_poly.pdbx_seq_one_letter_code
_entity_poly.pdbx_strand_id
1 'polypeptide(L)'
;MKNGENGKGITSRWYPETLKKRILSIDKIRTKIQFIAGDGFEVCEQNYHRNDAIYFIDPPYLKAGRRLYRYSAVDHEAVFKLASQLEGDFLMSYDNVEEIRDIASGYEFAVQPIAMKNTHHAEKTELLIGRTSDWFLG
;
A
#
# COMPACT_ATOMS: atom_id res chain seq x y z
N MET A 1 27.29 -2.52 3.56
CA MET A 1 26.17 -3.50 3.61
C MET A 1 25.16 -3.01 4.65
N LYS A 2 23.85 -2.99 4.34
CA LYS A 2 22.84 -2.66 5.35
C LYS A 2 22.77 -3.81 6.37
N ASN A 3 23.28 -3.56 7.57
CA ASN A 3 23.14 -4.49 8.69
C ASN A 3 21.66 -4.50 9.07
N GLY A 4 20.94 -5.60 8.77
CA GLY A 4 19.51 -5.72 9.06
C GLY A 4 19.16 -5.44 10.53
N GLU A 5 17.88 -5.26 10.83
CA GLU A 5 17.39 -5.07 12.20
C GLU A 5 17.89 -6.22 13.12
N ASN A 6 18.34 -5.88 14.33
CA ASN A 6 18.93 -6.77 15.33
C ASN A 6 20.30 -7.40 14.99
N GLY A 7 21.12 -6.78 14.13
CA GLY A 7 22.53 -7.17 13.95
C GLY A 7 22.75 -8.50 13.21
N LYS A 8 21.68 -9.09 12.66
CA LYS A 8 21.72 -10.39 11.96
C LYS A 8 21.90 -10.27 10.44
N GLY A 9 22.14 -9.08 9.89
CA GLY A 9 22.44 -8.92 8.46
C GLY A 9 21.44 -9.61 7.53
N ILE A 10 21.92 -10.28 6.48
CA ILE A 10 21.09 -11.04 5.53
C ILE A 10 20.48 -12.31 6.13
N THR A 11 21.09 -12.89 7.18
CA THR A 11 20.60 -14.13 7.82
C THR A 11 19.33 -13.89 8.63
N SER A 12 19.06 -12.64 9.03
CA SER A 12 17.76 -12.22 9.62
C SER A 12 16.55 -12.48 8.72
N ARG A 13 16.76 -12.63 7.39
CA ARG A 13 15.70 -12.82 6.39
C ARG A 13 15.82 -14.14 5.62
N TRP A 14 16.76 -15.01 6.01
CA TRP A 14 16.98 -16.29 5.36
C TRP A 14 16.17 -17.40 6.04
N TYR A 15 14.93 -17.58 5.58
CA TYR A 15 14.03 -18.66 6.01
C TYR A 15 13.76 -19.59 4.83
N PRO A 16 14.66 -20.55 4.51
CA PRO A 16 14.67 -21.25 3.23
C PRO A 16 13.35 -21.97 2.91
N GLU A 17 12.76 -22.67 3.88
CA GLU A 17 11.47 -23.33 3.68
C GLU A 17 10.32 -22.35 3.42
N THR A 18 10.28 -21.23 4.16
CA THR A 18 9.29 -20.17 3.94
C THR A 18 9.47 -19.50 2.58
N LEU A 19 10.71 -19.24 2.16
CA LEU A 19 11.04 -18.65 0.87
C LEU A 19 10.64 -19.60 -0.27
N LYS A 20 11.01 -20.88 -0.20
CA LYS A 20 10.59 -21.91 -1.15
C LYS A 20 9.08 -21.96 -1.28
N LYS A 21 8.36 -22.02 -0.16
CA LYS A 21 6.89 -22.02 -0.15
C LYS A 21 6.31 -20.78 -0.86
N ARG A 22 6.83 -19.59 -0.57
CA ARG A 22 6.36 -18.33 -1.21
C ARG A 22 6.63 -18.31 -2.72
N ILE A 23 7.82 -18.71 -3.14
CA ILE A 23 8.19 -18.77 -4.57
C ILE A 23 7.27 -19.73 -5.31
N LEU A 24 7.06 -20.94 -4.78
CA LEU A 24 6.18 -21.93 -5.41
C LEU A 24 4.70 -21.49 -5.39
N SER A 25 4.25 -20.73 -4.39
CA SER A 25 2.90 -20.15 -4.37
C SER A 25 2.73 -19.09 -5.46
N ILE A 26 3.72 -18.22 -5.67
CA ILE A 26 3.69 -17.20 -6.73
C ILE A 26 3.71 -17.88 -8.11
N ASP A 27 4.55 -18.91 -8.28
CA ASP A 27 4.64 -19.65 -9.55
C ASP A 27 3.30 -20.21 -10.01
N LYS A 28 2.48 -20.71 -9.08
CA LYS A 28 1.12 -21.24 -9.37
C LYS A 28 0.17 -20.21 -9.98
N ILE A 29 0.38 -18.92 -9.73
CA ILE A 29 -0.48 -17.84 -10.22
C ILE A 29 0.25 -16.89 -11.17
N ARG A 30 1.48 -17.23 -11.62
CA ARG A 30 2.33 -16.33 -12.39
C ARG A 30 1.67 -15.76 -13.65
N THR A 31 0.78 -16.51 -14.29
CA THR A 31 0.07 -16.08 -15.50
C THR A 31 -0.97 -14.99 -15.24
N LYS A 32 -1.32 -14.75 -13.97
CA LYS A 32 -2.22 -13.68 -13.52
C LYS A 32 -1.45 -12.46 -13.00
N ILE A 33 -0.12 -12.47 -13.03
CA ILE A 33 0.72 -11.40 -12.49
C ILE A 33 1.53 -10.80 -13.63
N GLN A 34 1.38 -9.48 -13.81
CA GLN A 34 2.24 -8.68 -14.67
C GLN A 34 3.05 -7.72 -13.79
N PHE A 35 4.36 -7.64 -14.06
CA PHE A 35 5.24 -6.68 -13.39
C PHE A 35 5.49 -5.50 -14.32
N ILE A 36 5.27 -4.29 -13.80
CA ILE A 36 5.56 -3.04 -14.50
C ILE A 36 6.58 -2.29 -13.65
N ALA A 37 7.76 -2.06 -14.20
CA ALA A 37 8.77 -1.21 -13.59
C ALA A 37 8.60 0.21 -14.16
N GLY A 38 8.11 1.14 -13.36
CA GLY A 38 7.79 2.50 -13.80
C GLY A 38 7.22 3.34 -12.66
N ASP A 39 6.57 4.44 -13.04
CA ASP A 39 5.85 5.31 -12.12
C ASP A 39 4.42 4.80 -11.90
N GLY A 40 3.99 4.71 -10.64
CA GLY A 40 2.65 4.26 -10.29
C GLY A 40 1.55 5.22 -10.78
N PHE A 41 1.83 6.52 -10.83
CA PHE A 41 0.91 7.52 -11.36
C PHE A 41 0.64 7.27 -12.83
N GLU A 42 1.69 7.10 -13.64
CA GLU A 42 1.56 6.84 -15.07
C GLU A 42 0.73 5.58 -15.36
N VAL A 43 0.92 4.52 -14.57
CA VAL A 43 0.16 3.27 -14.72
C VAL A 43 -1.32 3.49 -14.38
N CYS A 44 -1.63 4.22 -13.30
CA CYS A 44 -3.01 4.56 -12.96
C CYS A 44 -3.65 5.44 -14.03
N GLU A 45 -2.94 6.46 -14.53
CA GLU A 45 -3.43 7.37 -15.57
C GLU A 45 -3.78 6.62 -16.86
N GLN A 46 -2.91 5.69 -17.29
CA GLN A 46 -3.16 4.84 -18.47
C GLN A 46 -4.39 3.93 -18.31
N ASN A 47 -4.82 3.69 -17.07
CA ASN A 47 -5.93 2.80 -16.77
C ASN A 47 -7.17 3.52 -16.23
N TYR A 48 -7.20 4.85 -16.13
CA TYR A 48 -8.29 5.60 -15.47
C TYR A 48 -9.70 5.15 -15.86
N HIS A 49 -9.92 4.87 -17.14
CA HIS A 49 -11.22 4.49 -17.71
C HIS A 49 -11.61 3.01 -17.52
N ARG A 50 -10.82 2.22 -16.77
CA ARG A 50 -11.10 0.81 -16.50
C ARG A 50 -12.03 0.71 -15.30
N ASN A 51 -13.32 0.53 -15.56
CA ASN A 51 -14.35 0.25 -14.56
C ASN A 51 -14.43 -1.24 -14.14
N ASP A 52 -13.70 -2.11 -14.84
CA ASP A 52 -13.56 -3.54 -14.56
C ASP A 52 -12.26 -3.86 -13.80
N ALA A 53 -11.66 -2.85 -13.19
CA ALA A 53 -10.45 -2.95 -12.38
C ALA A 53 -10.71 -2.41 -10.96
N ILE A 54 -10.02 -3.00 -9.99
CA ILE A 54 -9.92 -2.46 -8.64
C ILE A 54 -8.46 -2.08 -8.41
N TYR A 55 -8.24 -0.88 -7.90
CA TYR A 55 -6.92 -0.32 -7.65
C TYR A 55 -6.55 -0.44 -6.18
N PHE A 56 -5.52 -1.22 -5.86
CA PHE A 56 -4.92 -1.21 -4.54
C PHE A 56 -3.70 -0.29 -4.54
N ILE A 57 -3.77 0.82 -3.79
CA ILE A 57 -2.76 1.89 -3.80
C ILE A 57 -2.08 1.95 -2.43
N ASP A 58 -0.81 1.56 -2.37
CA ASP A 58 0.00 1.53 -1.15
C ASP A 58 1.25 2.42 -1.32
N PRO A 59 1.09 3.76 -1.29
CA PRO A 59 2.20 4.67 -1.54
C PRO A 59 3.15 4.70 -0.33
N PRO A 60 4.40 5.18 -0.49
CA PRO A 60 5.26 5.49 0.64
C PRO A 60 4.56 6.38 1.66
N TYR A 61 4.35 5.90 2.89
CA TYR A 61 3.55 6.63 3.88
C TYR A 61 4.18 7.97 4.31
N LEU A 62 3.34 8.94 4.71
CA LEU A 62 3.79 10.27 5.12
C LEU A 62 4.83 10.25 6.25
N LYS A 63 4.60 9.49 7.33
CA LYS A 63 5.51 9.44 8.49
C LYS A 63 6.43 8.21 8.43
N ALA A 64 5.88 7.04 8.12
CA ALA A 64 6.67 5.80 8.07
C ALA A 64 7.52 5.64 6.80
N GLY A 65 7.18 6.36 5.72
CA GLY A 65 7.76 6.14 4.40
C GLY A 65 9.26 6.37 4.32
N ARG A 66 9.79 7.36 5.05
CA ARG A 66 11.24 7.65 5.10
C ARG A 66 12.09 6.48 5.60
N ARG A 67 11.53 5.62 6.45
CA ARG A 67 12.21 4.42 6.95
C ARG A 67 11.99 3.22 6.04
N LEU A 68 10.79 3.10 5.46
CA LEU A 68 10.35 1.90 4.75
C LEU A 68 10.78 1.89 3.27
N TYR A 69 10.88 3.05 2.62
CA TYR A 69 11.09 3.16 1.18
C TYR A 69 12.39 3.85 0.81
N ARG A 70 13.02 3.40 -0.28
CA ARG A 70 14.21 4.06 -0.86
C ARG A 70 13.85 5.41 -1.47
N TYR A 71 12.68 5.50 -2.10
CA TYR A 71 12.10 6.72 -2.64
C TYR A 71 10.84 7.01 -1.82
N SER A 72 10.96 7.89 -0.84
CA SER A 72 9.90 8.14 0.14
C SER A 72 9.20 9.49 -0.04
N ALA A 73 9.69 10.34 -0.93
CA ALA A 73 9.07 11.62 -1.23
C ALA A 73 7.96 11.37 -2.24
N VAL A 74 6.72 11.46 -1.80
CA VAL A 74 5.52 11.36 -2.61
C VAL A 74 4.63 12.54 -2.32
N ASP A 75 4.04 13.12 -3.36
CA ASP A 75 2.98 14.10 -3.21
C ASP A 75 1.69 13.36 -2.89
N HIS A 76 1.29 13.41 -1.62
CA HIS A 76 0.10 12.70 -1.13
C HIS A 76 -1.18 13.28 -1.70
N GLU A 77 -1.28 14.60 -1.85
CA GLU A 77 -2.43 15.25 -2.48
C GLU A 77 -2.60 14.77 -3.91
N ALA A 78 -1.49 14.62 -4.65
CA ALA A 78 -1.52 14.06 -5.99
C ALA A 78 -2.05 12.61 -6.00
N VAL A 79 -1.70 11.77 -5.01
CA VAL A 79 -2.23 10.39 -4.91
C VAL A 79 -3.74 10.40 -4.73
N PHE A 80 -4.28 11.26 -3.85
CA PHE A 80 -5.72 11.34 -3.61
C PHE A 80 -6.47 11.89 -4.82
N LYS A 81 -5.88 12.90 -5.48
CA LYS A 81 -6.38 13.41 -6.76
C LYS A 81 -6.45 12.31 -7.81
N LEU A 82 -5.38 11.55 -7.99
CA LEU A 82 -5.32 10.41 -8.90
C LEU A 82 -6.42 9.40 -8.56
N ALA A 83 -6.56 9.02 -7.29
CA ALA A 83 -7.58 8.09 -6.84
C ALA A 83 -9.01 8.57 -7.16
N SER A 84 -9.28 9.88 -7.03
CA SER A 84 -10.58 10.48 -7.33
C SER A 84 -10.98 10.35 -8.82
N GLN A 85 -9.99 10.25 -9.71
CA GLN A 85 -10.15 10.22 -11.16
C GLN A 85 -10.32 8.80 -11.73
N LEU A 86 -10.07 7.76 -10.93
CA LEU A 86 -10.28 6.37 -11.34
C LEU A 86 -11.78 6.08 -11.50
N GLU A 87 -12.17 5.48 -12.62
CA GLU A 87 -13.56 5.01 -12.83
C GLU A 87 -13.84 3.70 -12.07
N GLY A 88 -12.82 2.85 -11.91
CA GLY A 88 -12.91 1.66 -11.06
C GLY A 88 -12.82 1.98 -9.56
N ASP A 89 -13.18 1.01 -8.73
CA ASP A 89 -13.04 1.13 -7.29
C ASP A 89 -11.58 1.11 -6.86
N PHE A 90 -11.28 1.76 -5.75
CA PHE A 90 -9.94 1.76 -5.18
C PHE A 90 -9.97 1.51 -3.67
N LEU A 91 -8.86 1.01 -3.17
CA LEU A 91 -8.55 0.91 -1.76
C LEU A 91 -7.11 1.38 -1.55
N MET A 92 -6.92 2.34 -0.65
CA MET A 92 -5.61 2.85 -0.27
C MET A 92 -5.27 2.47 1.17
N SER A 93 -3.99 2.17 1.43
CA SER A 93 -3.43 1.99 2.77
C SER A 93 -2.54 3.17 3.15
N TYR A 94 -2.70 3.67 4.38
CA TYR A 94 -1.98 4.85 4.85
C TYR A 94 -1.69 4.83 6.36
N ASP A 95 -0.73 5.66 6.80
CA ASP A 95 -0.54 5.99 8.21
C ASP A 95 -1.82 6.63 8.80
N ASN A 96 -2.25 6.19 9.99
CA ASN A 96 -3.34 6.86 10.71
C ASN A 96 -2.86 8.13 11.40
N VAL A 97 -2.89 9.23 10.63
CA VAL A 97 -2.48 10.57 11.05
C VAL A 97 -3.50 11.59 10.57
N GLU A 98 -3.62 12.70 11.30
CA GLU A 98 -4.63 13.73 11.01
C GLU A 98 -4.47 14.32 9.62
N GLU A 99 -3.23 14.53 9.18
CA GLU A 99 -2.93 15.10 7.87
C GLU A 99 -3.52 14.26 6.71
N ILE A 100 -3.53 12.93 6.85
CA ILE A 100 -4.12 12.04 5.84
C ILE A 100 -5.65 12.00 5.94
N ARG A 101 -6.20 12.14 7.15
CA ARG A 101 -7.65 12.22 7.36
C ARG A 101 -8.23 13.49 6.76
N ASP A 102 -7.51 14.61 6.90
CA ASP A 102 -7.89 15.89 6.33
C ASP A 102 -7.94 15.83 4.80
N ILE A 103 -6.89 15.25 4.17
CA ILE A 103 -6.88 15.05 2.72
C ILE A 103 -8.04 14.13 2.30
N ALA A 104 -8.23 12.99 2.96
CA ALA A 104 -9.32 12.06 2.64
C ALA A 104 -10.70 12.72 2.72
N SER A 105 -10.93 13.54 3.75
CA SER A 105 -12.14 14.33 3.94
C SER A 105 -12.36 15.32 2.79
N GLY A 106 -11.29 15.99 2.33
CA GLY A 106 -11.35 16.92 1.20
C GLY A 106 -11.78 16.30 -0.13
N TYR A 107 -11.58 14.99 -0.31
CA TYR A 107 -12.05 14.21 -1.47
C TYR A 107 -13.30 13.38 -1.18
N GLU A 108 -13.93 13.57 -0.01
CA GLU A 108 -15.13 12.82 0.43
C GLU A 108 -14.93 11.30 0.44
N PHE A 109 -13.70 10.83 0.68
CA PHE A 109 -13.41 9.40 0.76
C PHE A 109 -13.78 8.82 2.12
N ALA A 110 -14.28 7.58 2.11
CA ALA A 110 -14.51 6.82 3.32
C ALA A 110 -13.17 6.38 3.94
N VAL A 111 -13.07 6.51 5.26
CA VAL A 111 -11.86 6.18 6.02
C VAL A 111 -12.20 5.22 7.15
N GLN A 112 -11.49 4.10 7.24
CA GLN A 112 -11.60 3.14 8.34
C GLN A 112 -10.24 2.93 9.01
N PRO A 113 -10.11 3.19 10.33
CA PRO A 113 -8.94 2.77 11.07
C PRO A 113 -8.95 1.26 11.30
N ILE A 114 -7.82 0.62 11.04
CA ILE A 114 -7.61 -0.81 11.32
C ILE A 114 -6.45 -1.00 12.30
N ALA A 115 -6.61 -1.94 13.23
CA ALA A 115 -5.56 -2.29 14.17
C ALA A 115 -4.44 -3.09 13.46
N MET A 116 -3.20 -2.62 13.59
CA MET A 116 -2.01 -3.27 13.06
C MET A 116 -1.23 -3.94 14.19
N LYS A 117 -0.96 -5.25 14.04
CA LYS A 117 0.03 -5.93 14.88
C LYS A 117 1.42 -5.71 14.30
N ASN A 118 2.20 -4.80 14.90
CA ASN A 118 3.62 -4.70 14.61
C ASN A 118 4.44 -5.71 15.45
N THR A 119 5.67 -5.96 15.04
CA THR A 119 6.59 -6.91 15.68
C THR A 119 7.01 -6.49 17.10
N HIS A 120 6.65 -5.29 17.55
CA HIS A 120 7.06 -4.71 18.83
C HIS A 120 5.91 -4.56 19.86
N HIS A 121 4.75 -5.19 19.62
CA HIS A 121 3.59 -5.14 20.54
C HIS A 121 3.04 -3.73 20.83
N ALA A 122 3.42 -2.71 20.05
CA ALA A 122 2.81 -1.40 20.14
C ALA A 122 1.54 -1.37 19.29
N GLU A 123 0.39 -1.02 19.88
CA GLU A 123 -0.84 -0.81 19.13
C GLU A 123 -0.66 0.38 18.18
N LYS A 124 -0.45 0.08 16.89
CA LYS A 124 -0.50 1.08 15.83
C LYS A 124 -1.77 0.85 15.03
N THR A 125 -2.38 1.92 14.56
CA THR A 125 -3.49 1.86 13.60
C THR A 125 -3.04 2.36 12.25
N GLU A 126 -3.55 1.75 11.19
CA GLU A 126 -3.44 2.21 9.81
C GLU A 126 -4.82 2.60 9.29
N LEU A 127 -4.87 3.38 8.21
CA LEU A 127 -6.10 3.75 7.54
C LEU A 127 -6.26 2.91 6.28
N LEU A 128 -7.45 2.36 6.13
CA LEU A 128 -7.98 1.95 4.85
C LEU A 128 -8.88 3.07 4.33
N ILE A 129 -8.66 3.49 3.09
CA ILE A 129 -9.35 4.63 2.47
C ILE A 129 -9.92 4.16 1.13
N GLY A 130 -11.20 4.41 0.89
CA GLY A 130 -11.88 4.01 -0.33
C GLY A 130 -12.99 4.96 -0.70
N ARG A 131 -13.65 4.71 -1.83
CA ARG A 131 -14.76 5.55 -2.30
C ARG A 131 -15.96 5.52 -1.36
N THR A 132 -16.38 4.32 -0.95
CA THR A 132 -17.43 4.08 0.06
C THR A 132 -16.85 3.24 1.20
N SER A 133 -17.62 2.92 2.25
CA SER A 133 -17.20 2.00 3.33
C SER A 133 -17.65 0.55 3.11
N ASP A 134 -18.23 0.23 1.95
CA ASP A 134 -18.88 -1.07 1.69
C ASP A 134 -17.89 -2.24 1.71
N TRP A 135 -16.61 -1.99 1.41
CA TRP A 135 -15.53 -2.99 1.50
C TRP A 135 -15.22 -3.44 2.93
N PHE A 136 -15.71 -2.75 3.95
CA PHE A 136 -15.43 -3.08 5.35
C PHE A 136 -16.55 -3.88 6.03
N LEU A 137 -17.78 -3.77 5.53
CA LEU A 137 -18.97 -4.42 6.09
C LEU A 137 -19.19 -5.78 5.41
N GLY A 138 -18.24 -6.71 5.61
CA GLY A 138 -18.34 -8.11 5.20
C GLY A 138 -18.75 -9.03 6.35
#